data_AF-A0A059LNF3-F1
#
_entry.id   AF-A0A059LNF3-F1
#
_cell.length_a   1.000
_cell.length_b   1.000
_cell.length_c   1.000
_cell.angle_alpha   90.00
_cell.angle_beta   90.00
_cell.angle_gamma   90.00
#
_symmetry.space_group_name_H-M   'P 1'
#
loop_
_entity.id
_entity.type
_entity.pdbx_description
1 polymer ?
#
loop_
_entity_poly.entity_id
_entity_poly.type
_entity_poly.pdbx_seq_one_letter_code
_entity_poly.pdbx_strand_id
1 'polypeptide(L)'
;MDRGDHRPKPGLVNGSRVAVTLLVIGLACLAPVLLYRLQDATLDRTDSQRKMIESLRHLVDAIRADQTRMFSSKDEATLQLVHEVSARLERLSDGLDASLGRLESSRGSFEDSSSVLRAIAASTAQGRAERLREGVVAEYGRAVFSLDSDRTYVASPSIVKLESGRLLVVLETAASWGAEGTAKVKKVMASDDGGGQWTQVGSISPMFWPQVFRCASGVYVIGTQRHFSKDNNLVISKMEDAAGARWSAPAQLTRGWSVVAANTGVDVSNGRVTKTFEMIPSMAVEVAQTTLRANVTVPIQGGVGGPSWEHPPVLRVEVESTRGFVAYTMVRLAGVPGAASDSPDRLLLFFRILGIDAAANVLTLRLERFNHYWATSPLHLAAGRVLAVGSGSNVYGGVDWVASAMNADERADLTRSEAWSFPDPPVGNPASVYSGELRSLFDIAFRADAQARNSIVGFDLRGISSEAEAWEAGFGSVYWMEGVVTRVRDRHGGNGKLLSIMRVNNDWMCDLAALVAYDDHLADQGGGFHGRFLRYTNVPGLGVGHPAIVYDEVSDLYWMASNVNRDSTRRWRQPTEATDAEPALHITPFSKCEIDRSTLALFYSP
;
A
#
# COMPACT_ATOMS: atom_id res chain seq x y z
N MET A 1 44.42 -59.62 46.01
CA MET A 1 43.05 -59.08 46.07
C MET A 1 43.16 -57.64 46.49
N ASP A 2 43.21 -56.71 45.54
CA ASP A 2 42.40 -55.49 45.56
C ASP A 2 42.59 -54.75 44.22
N ARG A 3 41.47 -54.39 43.59
CA ARG A 3 41.41 -53.69 42.30
C ARG A 3 41.43 -52.19 42.56
N GLY A 4 42.52 -51.52 42.19
CA GLY A 4 42.60 -50.05 42.11
C GLY A 4 42.34 -49.56 40.69
N ASP A 5 41.19 -48.93 40.50
CA ASP A 5 40.65 -48.38 39.26
C ASP A 5 41.36 -47.06 38.89
N HIS A 6 42.26 -47.08 37.90
CA HIS A 6 42.84 -45.86 37.31
C HIS A 6 42.10 -45.50 36.02
N ARG A 7 41.09 -44.62 36.15
CA ARG A 7 40.48 -43.94 35.01
C ARG A 7 41.39 -42.80 34.52
N PRO A 8 41.60 -42.63 33.20
CA PRO A 8 42.29 -41.47 32.66
C PRO A 8 41.42 -40.22 32.80
N LYS A 9 42.02 -39.11 33.24
CA LYS A 9 41.36 -37.79 33.25
C LYS A 9 40.99 -37.41 31.81
N PRO A 10 39.76 -36.93 31.52
CA PRO A 10 39.44 -36.39 30.20
C PRO A 10 40.29 -35.13 29.97
N GLY A 11 41.06 -35.14 28.89
CA GLY A 11 41.85 -33.99 28.47
C GLY A 11 40.92 -32.80 28.22
N LEU A 12 41.28 -31.64 28.78
CA LEU A 12 40.66 -30.38 28.41
C LEU A 12 40.75 -30.22 26.89
N VAL A 13 39.60 -30.27 26.21
CA VAL A 13 39.49 -29.80 24.83
C VAL A 13 39.78 -28.30 24.88
N ASN A 14 40.92 -27.89 24.30
CA ASN A 14 41.36 -26.49 24.24
C ASN A 14 40.22 -25.59 23.76
N GLY A 15 39.70 -24.73 24.64
CA GLY A 15 38.59 -23.81 24.35
C GLY A 15 38.85 -22.86 23.18
N SER A 16 40.12 -22.64 22.82
CA SER A 16 40.52 -21.90 21.62
C SER A 16 40.10 -22.57 20.32
N ARG A 17 40.11 -23.92 20.24
CA ARG A 17 39.71 -24.66 19.03
C ARG A 17 38.21 -24.59 18.79
N VAL A 18 37.41 -24.64 19.86
CA VAL A 18 35.94 -24.51 19.77
C VAL A 18 35.55 -23.08 19.40
N ALA A 19 36.22 -22.08 19.97
CA ALA A 19 35.96 -20.68 19.66
C ALA A 19 36.28 -20.33 18.18
N VAL A 20 37.42 -20.81 17.66
CA VAL A 20 37.79 -20.60 16.24
C VAL A 20 36.82 -21.33 15.32
N THR A 21 36.39 -22.55 15.65
CA THR A 21 35.42 -23.31 14.86
C THR A 21 34.06 -22.59 14.81
N LEU A 22 33.58 -22.06 15.94
CA LEU A 22 32.33 -21.30 16.00
C LEU A 22 32.42 -19.96 15.25
N LEU A 23 33.57 -19.28 15.30
CA LEU A 23 33.80 -18.03 14.55
C LEU A 23 33.77 -18.29 13.02
N VAL A 24 34.41 -19.37 12.57
CA VAL A 24 34.43 -19.78 11.16
C VAL A 24 33.03 -20.18 10.67
N ILE A 25 32.25 -20.90 11.47
CA ILE A 25 30.85 -21.25 11.15
C ILE A 25 29.98 -19.99 11.10
N GLY A 26 30.13 -19.06 12.04
CA GLY A 26 29.40 -17.80 12.06
C GLY A 26 29.67 -16.94 10.82
N LEU A 27 30.93 -16.80 10.42
CA LEU A 27 31.32 -16.07 9.21
C LEU A 27 30.81 -16.75 7.93
N ALA A 28 30.85 -18.09 7.85
CA ALA A 28 30.35 -18.83 6.70
C ALA A 28 28.82 -18.70 6.49
N CYS A 29 28.05 -18.56 7.58
CA CYS A 29 26.60 -18.39 7.51
C CYS A 29 26.16 -16.95 7.21
N LEU A 30 26.91 -15.94 7.66
CA LEU A 30 26.57 -14.51 7.51
C LEU A 30 27.10 -13.87 6.22
N ALA A 31 28.19 -14.40 5.64
CA ALA A 31 28.83 -13.82 4.46
C ALA A 31 27.90 -13.72 3.21
N PRO A 32 27.04 -14.70 2.88
CA PRO A 32 26.14 -14.59 1.72
C PRO A 32 25.10 -13.47 1.87
N VAL A 33 24.62 -13.23 3.09
CA VAL A 33 23.63 -12.18 3.41
C VAL A 33 24.27 -10.79 3.33
N LEU A 34 25.53 -10.68 3.77
CA LEU A 34 26.32 -9.46 3.62
C LEU A 34 26.62 -9.17 2.14
N LEU A 35 27.04 -10.19 1.36
CA LEU A 35 27.28 -10.07 -0.08
C LEU A 35 26.02 -9.65 -0.87
N TYR A 36 24.84 -10.18 -0.51
CA TYR A 36 23.57 -9.78 -1.12
C TYR A 36 23.23 -8.31 -0.84
N ARG A 37 23.46 -7.82 0.39
CA ARG A 37 23.24 -6.40 0.75
C ARG A 37 24.25 -5.44 0.11
N LEU A 38 25.38 -5.94 -0.38
CA LEU A 38 26.41 -5.13 -1.05
C LEU A 38 26.07 -4.83 -2.51
N GLN A 39 25.17 -5.58 -3.13
CA GLN A 39 24.87 -5.48 -4.57
C GLN A 39 23.90 -4.33 -4.93
N ASP A 40 23.37 -3.61 -3.93
CA ASP A 40 22.33 -2.59 -4.11
C ASP A 40 22.79 -1.20 -3.59
N ALA A 41 22.94 -0.24 -4.52
CA ALA A 41 23.07 1.24 -4.37
C ALA A 41 24.38 1.95 -4.83
N THR A 42 24.20 3.25 -5.09
CA THR A 42 24.98 4.25 -5.87
C THR A 42 26.38 4.65 -5.37
N LEU A 43 27.10 5.42 -6.22
CA LEU A 43 28.51 5.87 -6.17
C LEU A 43 29.16 6.09 -4.79
N ASP A 44 28.47 6.70 -3.82
CA ASP A 44 29.04 7.05 -2.51
C ASP A 44 29.27 5.84 -1.58
N ARG A 45 28.62 4.70 -1.87
CA ARG A 45 28.82 3.44 -1.11
C ARG A 45 29.92 2.54 -1.65
N THR A 46 30.33 2.72 -2.91
CA THR A 46 31.27 1.81 -3.60
C THR A 46 32.66 1.73 -2.92
N ASP A 47 33.21 2.85 -2.46
CA ASP A 47 34.52 2.89 -1.79
C ASP A 47 34.47 2.31 -0.37
N SER A 48 33.35 2.49 0.34
CA SER A 48 33.14 1.89 1.66
C SER A 48 32.97 0.36 1.56
N GLN A 49 32.28 -0.11 0.52
CA GLN A 49 32.12 -1.53 0.22
C GLN A 49 33.44 -2.18 -0.20
N ARG A 50 34.25 -1.49 -1.02
CA ARG A 50 35.61 -1.95 -1.38
C ARG A 50 36.47 -2.15 -0.13
N LYS A 51 36.56 -1.14 0.75
CA LYS A 51 37.33 -1.23 2.00
C LYS A 51 36.86 -2.38 2.90
N MET A 52 35.55 -2.66 2.92
CA MET A 52 34.99 -3.77 3.68
C MET A 52 35.34 -5.13 3.06
N ILE A 53 35.26 -5.27 1.73
CA ILE A 53 35.66 -6.50 1.01
C ILE A 53 37.17 -6.75 1.18
N GLU A 54 38.00 -5.71 1.07
CA GLU A 54 39.45 -5.79 1.33
C GLU A 54 39.74 -6.20 2.78
N SER A 55 38.97 -5.68 3.75
CA SER A 55 39.09 -6.07 5.16
C SER A 55 38.71 -7.53 5.40
N LEU A 56 37.65 -8.03 4.74
CA LEU A 56 37.26 -9.44 4.79
C LEU A 56 38.29 -10.34 4.13
N ARG A 57 38.89 -9.91 3.01
CA ARG A 57 39.98 -10.62 2.35
C ARG A 57 41.21 -10.74 3.26
N HIS A 58 41.62 -9.65 3.88
CA HIS A 58 42.70 -9.67 4.88
C HIS A 58 42.40 -10.59 6.07
N LEU A 59 41.15 -10.66 6.52
CA LEU A 59 40.74 -11.57 7.58
C LEU A 59 40.83 -13.04 7.15
N VAL A 60 40.40 -13.37 5.92
CA VAL A 60 40.51 -14.71 5.34
C VAL A 60 41.98 -15.13 5.20
N ASP A 61 42.85 -14.22 4.73
CA ASP A 61 44.28 -14.49 4.60
C ASP A 61 44.96 -14.66 5.97
N ALA A 62 44.55 -13.89 6.98
CA ALA A 62 45.01 -14.06 8.36
C ALA A 62 44.61 -15.44 8.92
N ILE A 63 43.38 -15.89 8.65
CA ILE A 63 42.89 -17.22 9.06
C ILE A 63 43.68 -18.33 8.35
N ARG A 64 44.02 -18.16 7.06
CA ARG A 64 44.88 -19.11 6.31
C ARG A 64 46.30 -19.18 6.89
N ALA A 65 46.88 -18.03 7.21
CA ALA A 65 48.20 -17.97 7.83
C ALA A 65 48.23 -18.68 9.20
N ASP A 66 47.14 -18.56 9.97
CA ASP A 66 47.00 -19.20 11.28
C ASP A 66 46.68 -20.70 11.18
N GLN A 67 45.91 -21.12 10.17
CA GLN A 67 45.72 -22.54 9.81
C GLN A 67 47.07 -23.21 9.52
N THR A 68 47.93 -22.56 8.75
CA THR A 68 49.26 -23.10 8.38
C THR A 68 50.17 -23.31 9.60
N ARG A 69 49.95 -22.55 10.69
CA ARG A 69 50.70 -22.67 11.97
C ARG A 69 50.12 -23.73 12.92
N MET A 70 48.86 -24.12 12.76
CA MET A 70 48.17 -25.06 13.67
C MET A 70 48.42 -26.55 13.38
N PHE A 71 49.26 -26.90 12.40
CA PHE A 71 49.52 -28.29 12.01
C PHE A 71 50.61 -28.98 12.82
N SER A 72 50.20 -29.78 13.81
CA SER A 72 50.98 -30.93 14.31
C SER A 72 50.10 -32.11 14.76
N SER A 73 48.86 -32.21 14.26
CA SER A 73 47.91 -33.27 14.63
C SER A 73 48.02 -34.47 13.68
N LYS A 74 48.06 -35.70 14.23
CA LYS A 74 48.05 -36.97 13.47
C LYS A 74 46.65 -37.58 13.28
N ASP A 75 45.59 -36.85 13.66
CA ASP A 75 44.21 -37.35 13.61
C ASP A 75 43.55 -37.09 12.23
N GLU A 76 43.08 -38.16 11.60
CA GLU A 76 42.58 -38.20 10.23
C GLU A 76 41.23 -37.46 10.06
N ALA A 77 40.36 -37.50 11.07
CA ALA A 77 39.10 -36.76 11.08
C ALA A 77 39.33 -35.24 11.17
N THR A 78 40.33 -34.82 11.95
CA THR A 78 40.75 -33.41 12.02
C THR A 78 41.33 -32.93 10.69
N LEU A 79 42.10 -33.77 9.99
CA LEU A 79 42.64 -33.43 8.67
C LEU A 79 41.55 -33.27 7.60
N GLN A 80 40.52 -34.13 7.61
CA GLN A 80 39.38 -34.00 6.69
C GLN A 80 38.58 -32.70 6.94
N LEU A 81 38.30 -32.37 8.19
CA LEU A 81 37.60 -31.12 8.54
C LEU A 81 38.40 -29.89 8.10
N VAL A 82 39.72 -29.93 8.25
CA VAL A 82 40.61 -28.85 7.81
C VAL A 82 40.58 -28.71 6.29
N HIS A 83 40.64 -29.80 5.53
CA HIS A 83 40.50 -29.76 4.08
C HIS A 83 39.15 -29.17 3.64
N GLU A 84 38.06 -29.52 4.32
CA GLU A 84 36.73 -28.98 4.00
C GLU A 84 36.64 -27.47 4.28
N VAL A 85 37.22 -27.01 5.41
CA VAL A 85 37.29 -25.59 5.75
C VAL A 85 38.15 -24.82 4.75
N SER A 86 39.31 -25.36 4.34
CA SER A 86 40.17 -24.73 3.33
C SER A 86 39.46 -24.61 1.97
N ALA A 87 38.75 -25.65 1.53
CA ALA A 87 37.97 -25.62 0.29
C ALA A 87 36.77 -24.65 0.35
N ARG A 88 36.21 -24.40 1.54
CA ARG A 88 35.17 -23.36 1.73
C ARG A 88 35.77 -21.95 1.73
N LEU A 89 36.95 -21.75 2.32
CA LEU A 89 37.66 -20.48 2.31
C LEU A 89 38.14 -20.11 0.90
N GLU A 90 38.56 -21.07 0.07
CA GLU A 90 38.86 -20.86 -1.35
C GLU A 90 37.63 -20.36 -2.11
N ARG A 91 36.49 -21.05 -2.01
CA ARG A 91 35.24 -20.61 -2.65
C ARG A 91 34.78 -19.23 -2.20
N LEU A 92 35.00 -18.88 -0.93
CA LEU A 92 34.68 -17.56 -0.40
C LEU A 92 35.62 -16.49 -0.99
N SER A 93 36.92 -16.78 -1.09
CA SER A 93 37.92 -15.91 -1.71
C SER A 93 37.58 -15.63 -3.17
N ASP A 94 37.29 -16.68 -3.95
CA ASP A 94 36.92 -16.55 -5.36
C ASP A 94 35.63 -15.74 -5.54
N GLY A 95 34.67 -15.91 -4.63
CA GLY A 95 33.42 -15.13 -4.62
C GLY A 95 33.65 -13.65 -4.30
N LEU A 96 34.60 -13.33 -3.41
CA LEU A 96 34.99 -11.96 -3.09
C LEU A 96 35.72 -11.30 -4.27
N ASP A 97 36.67 -12.00 -4.91
CA ASP A 97 37.40 -11.49 -6.07
C ASP A 97 36.46 -11.25 -7.27
N ALA A 98 35.53 -12.17 -7.52
CA ALA A 98 34.49 -11.98 -8.55
C ALA A 98 33.56 -10.80 -8.25
N SER A 99 33.28 -10.52 -6.98
CA SER A 99 32.45 -9.39 -6.57
C SER A 99 33.19 -8.06 -6.69
N LEU A 100 34.50 -8.04 -6.37
CA LEU A 100 35.36 -6.89 -6.58
C LEU A 100 35.47 -6.55 -8.07
N GLY A 101 35.69 -7.54 -8.93
CA GLY A 101 35.74 -7.35 -10.39
C GLY A 101 34.42 -6.84 -10.98
N ARG A 102 33.26 -7.28 -10.45
CA ARG A 102 31.95 -6.73 -10.82
C ARG A 102 31.77 -5.27 -10.39
N LEU A 103 32.25 -4.90 -9.20
CA LEU A 103 32.22 -3.51 -8.70
C LEU A 103 33.15 -2.59 -9.50
N GLU A 104 34.31 -3.08 -9.94
CA GLU A 104 35.21 -2.32 -10.80
C GLU A 104 34.64 -2.14 -12.21
N SER A 105 34.02 -3.20 -12.76
CA SER A 105 33.33 -3.16 -14.04
C SER A 105 32.10 -2.24 -14.02
N SER A 106 31.33 -2.24 -12.91
CA SER A 106 30.17 -1.36 -12.75
C SER A 106 30.60 0.10 -12.60
N ARG A 107 31.71 0.40 -11.93
CA ARG A 107 32.30 1.74 -11.85
C ARG A 107 32.78 2.23 -13.22
N GLY A 108 33.46 1.39 -14.00
CA GLY A 108 33.84 1.71 -15.38
C GLY A 108 32.62 2.00 -16.26
N SER A 109 31.58 1.18 -16.18
CA SER A 109 30.30 1.39 -16.88
C SER A 109 29.56 2.64 -16.41
N PHE A 110 29.68 3.03 -15.14
CA PHE A 110 29.09 4.25 -14.58
C PHE A 110 29.87 5.50 -14.98
N GLU A 111 31.19 5.44 -15.03
CA GLU A 111 32.05 6.54 -15.51
C GLU A 111 31.81 6.79 -17.01
N ASP A 112 31.65 5.73 -17.80
CA ASP A 112 31.29 5.80 -19.22
C ASP A 112 29.84 6.26 -19.44
N SER A 113 28.90 5.78 -18.61
CA SER A 113 27.54 6.34 -18.58
C SER A 113 27.51 7.78 -18.10
N SER A 114 28.43 8.21 -17.22
CA SER A 114 28.54 9.61 -16.78
C SER A 114 29.14 10.52 -17.84
N SER A 115 29.99 9.98 -18.73
CA SER A 115 30.56 10.71 -19.86
C SER A 115 29.50 10.87 -20.95
N VAL A 116 28.72 9.82 -21.21
CA VAL A 116 27.53 9.83 -22.08
C VAL A 116 26.44 10.73 -21.50
N LEU A 117 26.14 10.67 -20.20
CA LEU A 117 25.19 11.58 -19.54
C LEU A 117 25.70 13.02 -19.49
N ARG A 118 27.01 13.26 -19.41
CA ARG A 118 27.59 14.62 -19.54
C ARG A 118 27.52 15.12 -20.98
N ALA A 119 27.73 14.26 -21.98
CA ALA A 119 27.57 14.59 -23.39
C ALA A 119 26.09 14.82 -23.75
N ILE A 120 25.18 13.99 -23.22
CA ILE A 120 23.73 14.19 -23.30
C ILE A 120 23.36 15.47 -22.59
N ALA A 121 23.85 15.74 -21.37
CA ALA A 121 23.56 16.96 -20.63
C ALA A 121 24.14 18.21 -21.31
N ALA A 122 25.30 18.13 -21.97
CA ALA A 122 25.87 19.22 -22.76
C ALA A 122 25.06 19.46 -24.05
N SER A 123 24.67 18.40 -24.77
CA SER A 123 23.80 18.54 -25.95
C SER A 123 22.38 18.98 -25.59
N THR A 124 21.89 18.57 -24.42
CA THR A 124 20.61 18.98 -23.84
C THR A 124 20.72 20.41 -23.36
N ALA A 125 21.81 20.85 -22.73
CA ALA A 125 22.01 22.25 -22.35
C ALA A 125 22.09 23.17 -23.57
N GLN A 126 22.75 22.73 -24.65
CA GLN A 126 22.85 23.47 -25.90
C GLN A 126 21.50 23.50 -26.65
N GLY A 127 20.74 22.39 -26.67
CA GLY A 127 19.37 22.34 -27.21
C GLY A 127 18.31 23.00 -26.32
N ARG A 128 18.56 23.09 -25.00
CA ARG A 128 17.70 23.74 -23.99
C ARG A 128 17.90 25.24 -23.99
N ALA A 129 19.11 25.74 -24.26
CA ALA A 129 19.36 27.17 -24.50
C ALA A 129 18.66 27.68 -25.78
N GLU A 130 18.47 26.83 -26.79
CA GLU A 130 17.71 27.20 -28.00
C GLU A 130 16.18 27.04 -27.86
N ARG A 131 15.68 26.13 -26.99
CA ARG A 131 14.22 25.88 -26.83
C ARG A 131 13.56 26.52 -25.62
N LEU A 132 14.31 26.80 -24.55
CA LEU A 132 13.82 27.51 -23.38
C LEU A 132 14.53 28.85 -23.33
N ARG A 133 13.97 29.84 -24.05
CA ARG A 133 14.18 31.24 -23.67
C ARG A 133 13.79 31.34 -22.20
N GLU A 134 14.77 31.56 -21.33
CA GLU A 134 14.55 32.00 -19.95
C GLU A 134 13.59 33.19 -19.99
N GLY A 135 12.38 33.02 -19.47
CA GLY A 135 11.39 34.10 -19.46
C GLY A 135 9.93 33.68 -19.60
N VAL A 136 9.61 32.43 -19.98
CA VAL A 136 8.22 31.95 -19.95
C VAL A 136 8.02 31.09 -18.70
N VAL A 137 7.90 31.76 -17.54
CA VAL A 137 7.01 31.23 -16.51
C VAL A 137 5.68 31.06 -17.22
N ALA A 138 5.14 29.84 -17.28
CA ALA A 138 3.82 29.60 -17.85
C ALA A 138 2.90 30.71 -17.32
N GLU A 139 2.22 31.44 -18.21
CA GLU A 139 1.32 32.52 -17.81
C GLU A 139 0.50 32.03 -16.61
N TYR A 140 0.42 32.84 -15.55
CA TYR A 140 -0.37 32.49 -14.38
C TYR A 140 -1.70 31.93 -14.86
N GLY A 141 -2.00 30.67 -14.50
CA GLY A 141 -3.22 30.02 -14.93
C GLY A 141 -4.38 30.95 -14.61
N ARG A 142 -4.97 31.54 -15.65
CA ARG A 142 -6.08 32.47 -15.47
C ARG A 142 -7.30 31.60 -15.24
N ALA A 143 -7.96 31.78 -14.09
CA ALA A 143 -9.28 31.22 -13.89
C ALA A 143 -10.17 31.67 -15.05
N VAL A 144 -10.55 30.74 -15.93
CA VAL A 144 -11.44 31.00 -17.06
C VAL A 144 -12.88 31.15 -16.60
N PHE A 145 -13.19 30.59 -15.43
CA PHE A 145 -14.50 30.63 -14.81
C PHE A 145 -14.37 30.45 -13.29
N SER A 146 -15.17 31.19 -12.52
CA SER A 146 -15.34 31.00 -11.08
C SER A 146 -16.83 30.89 -10.79
N LEU A 147 -17.21 29.89 -10.01
CA LEU A 147 -18.53 29.82 -9.40
C LEU A 147 -18.46 30.58 -8.08
N ASP A 148 -18.90 31.84 -8.11
CA ASP A 148 -19.12 32.59 -6.87
C ASP A 148 -20.41 32.05 -6.25
N SER A 149 -20.27 31.31 -5.16
CA SER A 149 -21.42 30.75 -4.45
C SER A 149 -21.31 31.08 -2.99
N ASP A 150 -22.18 32.00 -2.54
CA ASP A 150 -22.33 32.38 -1.14
C ASP A 150 -22.38 31.12 -0.26
N ARG A 151 -21.29 30.88 0.48
CA ARG A 151 -21.16 29.82 1.48
C ARG A 151 -21.37 28.39 0.96
N THR A 152 -21.18 28.14 -0.33
CA THR A 152 -21.29 26.79 -0.91
C THR A 152 -19.94 26.34 -1.44
N TYR A 153 -19.51 25.15 -1.05
CA TYR A 153 -18.29 24.53 -1.55
C TYR A 153 -18.60 23.71 -2.81
N VAL A 154 -17.72 23.79 -3.81
CA VAL A 154 -17.69 22.87 -4.96
C VAL A 154 -16.70 21.74 -4.70
N ALA A 155 -17.05 20.52 -5.11
CA ALA A 155 -16.19 19.38 -4.91
C ALA A 155 -16.31 18.32 -6.00
N SER A 156 -15.33 17.41 -5.99
CA SER A 156 -15.25 16.24 -6.86
C SER A 156 -15.56 16.53 -8.34
N PRO A 157 -14.91 17.54 -8.95
CA PRO A 157 -15.17 17.86 -10.34
C PRO A 157 -14.64 16.74 -11.23
N SER A 158 -15.42 16.38 -12.24
CA SER A 158 -14.99 15.51 -13.33
C SER A 158 -15.39 16.14 -14.65
N ILE A 159 -14.53 16.04 -15.66
CA ILE A 159 -14.73 16.67 -16.97
C ILE A 159 -14.62 15.64 -18.10
N VAL A 160 -15.44 15.80 -19.14
CA VAL A 160 -15.33 15.05 -20.39
C VAL A 160 -15.54 15.99 -21.57
N LYS A 161 -14.89 15.70 -22.71
CA LYS A 161 -15.13 16.35 -23.99
C LYS A 161 -15.97 15.44 -24.90
N LEU A 162 -17.06 15.98 -25.44
CA LEU A 162 -17.93 15.28 -26.39
C LEU A 162 -17.35 15.33 -27.81
N GLU A 163 -17.89 14.48 -28.70
CA GLU A 163 -17.53 14.49 -30.13
C GLU A 163 -17.79 15.85 -30.80
N SER A 164 -18.84 16.56 -30.37
CA SER A 164 -19.17 17.90 -30.83
C SER A 164 -18.14 18.96 -30.42
N GLY A 165 -17.18 18.62 -29.55
CA GLY A 165 -16.24 19.55 -28.95
C GLY A 165 -16.73 20.18 -27.65
N ARG A 166 -18.04 20.08 -27.33
CA ARG A 166 -18.63 20.53 -26.06
C ARG A 166 -17.91 19.87 -24.87
N LEU A 167 -17.62 20.66 -23.84
CA LEU A 167 -17.13 20.18 -22.55
C LEU A 167 -18.31 19.99 -21.61
N LEU A 168 -18.32 18.89 -20.87
CA LEU A 168 -19.23 18.66 -19.75
C LEU A 168 -18.43 18.52 -18.46
N VAL A 169 -18.83 19.24 -17.43
CA VAL A 169 -18.32 19.10 -16.07
C VAL A 169 -19.45 18.60 -15.17
N VAL A 170 -19.16 17.57 -14.38
CA VAL A 170 -20.05 17.10 -13.33
C VAL A 170 -19.38 17.40 -11.99
N LEU A 171 -20.08 18.08 -11.10
CA LEU A 171 -19.56 18.46 -9.79
C LEU A 171 -20.66 18.45 -8.74
N GLU A 172 -20.26 18.39 -7.47
CA GLU A 172 -21.18 18.56 -6.34
C GLU A 172 -21.06 19.96 -5.75
N THR A 173 -22.19 20.43 -5.19
CA THR A 173 -22.25 21.68 -4.43
C THR A 173 -22.81 21.40 -3.05
N ALA A 174 -22.10 21.79 -1.99
CA ALA A 174 -22.52 21.57 -0.61
C ALA A 174 -22.40 22.86 0.21
N ALA A 175 -23.48 23.23 0.92
CA ALA A 175 -23.48 24.37 1.85
C ALA A 175 -22.61 24.10 3.09
N SER A 176 -22.50 22.83 3.48
CA SER A 176 -21.55 22.33 4.47
C SER A 176 -21.10 20.93 4.07
N TRP A 177 -19.81 20.65 4.23
CA TRP A 177 -19.25 19.33 3.97
C TRP A 177 -19.84 18.28 4.93
N GLY A 178 -20.28 17.15 4.41
CA GLY A 178 -20.77 16.01 5.21
C GLY A 178 -22.25 16.06 5.65
N ALA A 179 -23.01 17.12 5.34
CA ALA A 179 -24.44 17.15 5.61
C ALA A 179 -25.23 16.33 4.57
N GLU A 180 -25.93 15.29 5.02
CA GLU A 180 -26.56 14.24 4.18
C GLU A 180 -27.65 14.73 3.19
N GLY A 181 -28.12 15.98 3.31
CA GLY A 181 -29.29 16.48 2.57
C GLY A 181 -29.01 17.01 1.16
N THR A 182 -27.97 17.85 0.98
CA THR A 182 -27.70 18.56 -0.28
C THR A 182 -26.60 17.93 -1.13
N ALA A 183 -25.75 17.09 -0.53
CA ALA A 183 -24.61 16.48 -1.20
C ALA A 183 -24.98 15.39 -2.23
N LYS A 184 -26.25 15.02 -2.42
CA LYS A 184 -26.67 13.92 -3.34
C LYS A 184 -26.87 14.36 -4.79
N VAL A 185 -27.14 15.64 -5.02
CA VAL A 185 -27.44 16.19 -6.36
C VAL A 185 -26.16 16.72 -6.98
N LYS A 186 -25.86 16.28 -8.20
CA LYS A 186 -24.72 16.74 -8.99
C LYS A 186 -25.18 17.67 -10.08
N LYS A 187 -24.48 18.79 -10.23
CA LYS A 187 -24.70 19.74 -11.32
C LYS A 187 -23.94 19.28 -12.54
N VAL A 188 -24.59 19.35 -13.70
CA VAL A 188 -23.94 19.16 -15.00
C VAL A 188 -23.81 20.53 -15.63
N MET A 189 -22.58 20.97 -15.80
CA MET A 189 -22.21 22.22 -16.46
C MET A 189 -21.72 21.92 -17.87
N ALA A 190 -22.02 22.77 -18.84
CA ALA A 190 -21.55 22.64 -20.21
C ALA A 190 -20.86 23.91 -20.70
N SER A 191 -19.87 23.73 -21.58
CA SER A 191 -19.21 24.80 -22.32
C SER A 191 -19.07 24.41 -23.79
N ASP A 192 -19.44 25.35 -24.67
CA ASP A 192 -19.34 25.21 -26.14
C ASP A 192 -18.17 26.01 -26.73
N ASP A 193 -17.46 26.80 -25.91
CA ASP A 193 -16.42 27.73 -26.32
C ASP A 193 -15.04 27.37 -25.73
N GLY A 194 -14.82 26.08 -25.44
CA GLY A 194 -13.55 25.57 -24.93
C GLY A 194 -13.27 25.92 -23.46
N GLY A 195 -14.32 26.21 -22.69
CA GLY A 195 -14.24 26.50 -21.25
C GLY A 195 -14.30 27.99 -20.91
N GLY A 196 -14.56 28.87 -21.88
CA GLY A 196 -14.70 30.32 -21.67
C GLY A 196 -15.98 30.70 -20.93
N GLN A 197 -17.09 30.02 -21.23
CA GLN A 197 -18.38 30.19 -20.58
C GLN A 197 -18.96 28.83 -20.18
N TRP A 198 -19.61 28.80 -19.01
CA TRP A 198 -20.22 27.61 -18.44
C TRP A 198 -21.68 27.86 -18.07
N THR A 199 -22.55 26.94 -18.44
CA THR A 199 -23.98 26.97 -18.08
C THR A 199 -24.39 25.65 -17.46
N GLN A 200 -25.25 25.68 -16.45
CA GLN A 200 -25.83 24.45 -15.90
C GLN A 200 -26.87 23.92 -16.89
N VAL A 201 -26.67 22.71 -17.40
CA VAL A 201 -27.56 22.08 -18.40
C VAL A 201 -28.38 20.93 -17.83
N GLY A 202 -27.96 20.34 -16.72
CA GLY A 202 -28.62 19.17 -16.16
C GLY A 202 -28.24 18.89 -14.70
N SER A 203 -28.79 17.80 -14.18
CA SER A 203 -28.46 17.31 -12.84
C SER A 203 -28.59 15.79 -12.74
N ILE A 204 -27.85 15.18 -11.81
CA ILE A 204 -27.84 13.74 -11.55
C ILE A 204 -28.04 13.49 -10.06
N SER A 205 -28.90 12.55 -9.68
CA SER A 205 -29.16 12.20 -8.28
C SER A 205 -29.81 10.82 -8.15
N PRO A 206 -29.55 10.05 -7.07
CA PRO A 206 -28.54 10.30 -6.03
C PRO A 206 -27.16 9.81 -6.46
N MET A 207 -26.11 10.59 -6.18
CA MET A 207 -24.72 10.19 -6.40
C MET A 207 -23.78 10.94 -5.45
N PHE A 208 -22.59 10.40 -5.21
CA PHE A 208 -21.46 11.02 -4.53
C PHE A 208 -20.19 10.77 -5.35
N TRP A 209 -19.24 11.71 -5.29
CA TRP A 209 -17.96 11.65 -6.01
C TRP A 209 -18.11 11.28 -7.50
N PRO A 210 -18.84 12.10 -8.29
CA PRO A 210 -19.18 11.75 -9.65
C PRO A 210 -17.96 11.78 -10.57
N GLN A 211 -17.89 10.82 -11.48
CA GLN A 211 -16.84 10.71 -12.48
C GLN A 211 -17.48 10.51 -13.84
N VAL A 212 -17.36 11.53 -14.69
CA VAL A 212 -17.87 11.50 -16.05
C VAL A 212 -16.81 10.96 -17.00
N PHE A 213 -17.20 10.03 -17.86
CA PHE A 213 -16.34 9.47 -18.89
C PHE A 213 -17.14 9.18 -20.16
N ARG A 214 -16.43 9.12 -21.29
CA ARG A 214 -16.99 8.76 -22.60
C ARG A 214 -16.33 7.49 -23.08
N CYS A 215 -17.13 6.60 -23.67
CA CYS A 215 -16.71 5.33 -24.24
C CYS A 215 -17.57 5.01 -25.48
N ALA A 216 -17.32 3.89 -26.16
CA ALA A 216 -18.03 3.57 -27.41
C ALA A 216 -19.57 3.50 -27.26
N SER A 217 -20.09 3.03 -26.13
CA SER A 217 -21.54 2.90 -25.90
C SER A 217 -22.23 4.19 -25.41
N GLY A 218 -21.48 5.25 -25.13
CA GLY A 218 -22.00 6.56 -24.77
C GLY A 218 -21.19 7.32 -23.71
N VAL A 219 -21.84 8.30 -23.10
CA VAL A 219 -21.30 9.10 -21.99
C VAL A 219 -21.99 8.68 -20.70
N TYR A 220 -21.19 8.45 -19.66
CA TYR A 220 -21.64 7.91 -18.39
C TYR A 220 -21.08 8.72 -17.24
N VAL A 221 -21.79 8.71 -16.11
CA VAL A 221 -21.31 9.21 -14.82
C VAL A 221 -21.40 8.09 -13.82
N ILE A 222 -20.29 7.76 -13.17
CA ILE A 222 -20.21 6.77 -12.11
C ILE A 222 -19.82 7.42 -10.78
N GLY A 223 -20.33 6.90 -9.68
CA GLY A 223 -19.99 7.35 -8.33
C GLY A 223 -20.50 6.37 -7.28
N THR A 224 -20.65 6.82 -6.04
CA THR A 224 -21.31 6.02 -4.99
C THR A 224 -22.71 6.53 -4.68
N GLN A 225 -23.60 5.64 -4.26
CA GLN A 225 -24.98 5.99 -3.94
C GLN A 225 -25.09 6.88 -2.70
N ARG A 226 -24.18 6.68 -1.74
CA ARG A 226 -24.13 7.34 -0.44
C ARG A 226 -22.71 7.81 -0.13
N HIS A 227 -22.61 8.62 0.92
CA HIS A 227 -21.33 8.87 1.59
C HIS A 227 -20.89 7.58 2.32
N PHE A 228 -19.72 7.63 2.97
CA PHE A 228 -19.17 6.55 3.78
C PHE A 228 -20.20 5.98 4.78
N SER A 229 -20.83 4.85 4.44
CA SER A 229 -21.89 4.23 5.23
C SER A 229 -21.97 2.72 4.98
N LYS A 230 -22.66 1.98 5.87
CA LYS A 230 -23.00 0.57 5.63
C LYS A 230 -23.80 0.46 4.32
N ASP A 231 -23.55 -0.60 3.54
CA ASP A 231 -24.23 -0.85 2.25
C ASP A 231 -24.14 0.33 1.27
N ASN A 232 -22.95 0.95 1.18
CA ASN A 232 -22.70 1.95 0.14
C ASN A 232 -22.30 1.24 -1.16
N ASN A 233 -22.94 1.60 -2.27
CA ASN A 233 -22.79 0.89 -3.54
C ASN A 233 -22.32 1.82 -4.66
N LEU A 234 -21.60 1.26 -5.64
CA LEU A 234 -21.33 1.94 -6.90
C LEU A 234 -22.64 2.09 -7.69
N VAL A 235 -22.85 3.28 -8.24
CA VAL A 235 -23.98 3.59 -9.12
C VAL A 235 -23.50 4.29 -10.37
N ILE A 236 -24.20 4.07 -11.49
CA ILE A 236 -23.87 4.66 -12.78
C ILE A 236 -25.12 5.22 -13.47
N SER A 237 -24.97 6.34 -14.16
CA SER A 237 -26.02 6.97 -14.97
C SER A 237 -25.50 7.17 -16.39
N LYS A 238 -26.38 7.03 -17.39
CA LYS A 238 -26.08 7.21 -18.82
C LYS A 238 -26.71 8.51 -19.32
N MET A 239 -25.98 9.25 -20.15
CA MET A 239 -26.49 10.43 -20.85
C MET A 239 -27.54 10.03 -21.90
N GLU A 240 -28.71 10.68 -21.91
CA GLU A 240 -29.88 10.31 -22.74
C GLU A 240 -30.20 11.30 -23.86
N ASP A 241 -29.47 12.41 -23.95
CA ASP A 241 -29.56 13.36 -25.05
C ASP A 241 -28.17 13.84 -25.48
N ALA A 242 -28.08 14.57 -26.59
CA ALA A 242 -26.80 15.09 -27.08
C ALA A 242 -26.30 16.31 -26.28
N ALA A 243 -27.17 16.95 -25.50
CA ALA A 243 -26.87 18.22 -24.84
C ALA A 243 -26.23 18.04 -23.45
N GLY A 244 -26.42 16.88 -22.83
CA GLY A 244 -26.03 16.58 -21.44
C GLY A 244 -27.10 17.00 -20.43
N ALA A 245 -28.32 17.26 -20.87
CA ALA A 245 -29.40 17.76 -20.03
C ALA A 245 -30.20 16.64 -19.35
N ARG A 246 -30.37 15.51 -20.03
CA ARG A 246 -31.07 14.31 -19.51
C ARG A 246 -30.12 13.15 -19.29
N TRP A 247 -30.37 12.46 -18.19
CA TRP A 247 -29.57 11.35 -17.68
C TRP A 247 -30.50 10.28 -17.12
N SER A 248 -30.14 9.02 -17.32
CA SER A 248 -30.89 7.89 -16.76
C SER A 248 -30.87 7.93 -15.23
N ALA A 249 -31.86 7.30 -14.59
CA ALA A 249 -31.78 7.06 -13.14
C ALA A 249 -30.48 6.28 -12.80
N PRO A 250 -29.77 6.61 -11.70
CA PRO A 250 -28.57 5.88 -11.32
C PRO A 250 -28.87 4.39 -11.07
N ALA A 251 -28.25 3.52 -11.86
CA ALA A 251 -28.32 2.08 -11.75
C ALA A 251 -27.24 1.55 -10.79
N GLN A 252 -27.61 0.64 -9.90
CA GLN A 252 -26.71 0.05 -8.91
C GLN A 252 -25.86 -1.07 -9.52
N LEU A 253 -24.53 -0.96 -9.38
CA LEU A 253 -23.56 -1.90 -9.95
C LEU A 253 -23.04 -2.93 -8.94
N THR A 254 -22.82 -2.52 -7.69
CA THR A 254 -22.37 -3.42 -6.62
C THR A 254 -23.53 -3.80 -5.69
N ARG A 255 -23.45 -4.96 -5.03
CA ARG A 255 -24.44 -5.40 -4.03
C ARG A 255 -23.73 -6.14 -2.89
N GLY A 256 -24.25 -6.04 -1.68
CA GLY A 256 -23.79 -6.79 -0.51
C GLY A 256 -22.51 -6.24 0.14
N TRP A 257 -21.64 -5.58 -0.62
CA TRP A 257 -20.45 -4.89 -0.13
C TRP A 257 -20.73 -3.44 0.25
N SER A 258 -19.86 -2.84 1.05
CA SER A 258 -19.76 -1.37 1.11
C SER A 258 -18.49 -0.93 0.40
N VAL A 259 -18.64 0.06 -0.48
CA VAL A 259 -17.56 0.57 -1.32
C VAL A 259 -17.36 2.07 -1.14
N VAL A 260 -16.14 2.52 -1.42
CA VAL A 260 -15.76 3.92 -1.55
C VAL A 260 -15.07 4.07 -2.90
N ALA A 261 -15.35 5.18 -3.59
CA ALA A 261 -14.80 5.45 -4.91
C ALA A 261 -14.49 6.93 -5.10
N ALA A 262 -14.09 7.60 -4.01
CA ALA A 262 -13.77 9.01 -4.04
C ALA A 262 -12.62 9.26 -5.04
N ASN A 263 -12.96 9.90 -6.17
CA ASN A 263 -12.03 10.32 -7.23
C ASN A 263 -10.98 9.30 -7.69
N THR A 264 -11.31 8.02 -7.65
CA THR A 264 -10.56 6.95 -8.31
C THR A 264 -10.82 7.02 -9.81
N GLY A 265 -9.87 7.35 -10.69
CA GLY A 265 -10.15 7.57 -12.13
C GLY A 265 -10.90 6.43 -12.86
N VAL A 266 -11.36 6.70 -14.10
CA VAL A 266 -11.89 5.69 -15.02
C VAL A 266 -10.94 5.59 -16.22
N ASP A 267 -10.41 4.40 -16.46
CA ASP A 267 -9.62 4.13 -17.66
C ASP A 267 -10.55 3.61 -18.77
N VAL A 268 -10.60 4.34 -19.88
CA VAL A 268 -11.28 3.90 -21.11
C VAL A 268 -10.19 3.65 -22.15
N SER A 269 -9.85 2.39 -22.35
CA SER A 269 -8.78 1.99 -23.26
C SER A 269 -8.96 0.55 -23.73
N ASN A 270 -8.38 0.22 -24.89
CA ASN A 270 -8.35 -1.14 -25.45
C ASN A 270 -9.72 -1.82 -25.52
N GLY A 271 -10.79 -1.08 -25.88
CA GLY A 271 -12.13 -1.66 -25.95
C GLY A 271 -12.81 -1.85 -24.60
N ARG A 272 -12.26 -1.30 -23.52
CA ARG A 272 -12.72 -1.57 -22.15
C ARG A 272 -12.90 -0.29 -21.34
N VAL A 273 -13.77 -0.40 -20.34
CA VAL A 273 -13.93 0.58 -19.27
C VAL A 273 -13.51 -0.08 -17.95
N THR A 274 -12.55 0.52 -17.26
CA THR A 274 -12.07 0.04 -15.96
C THR A 274 -12.22 1.11 -14.90
N LYS A 275 -12.70 0.68 -13.73
CA LYS A 275 -12.84 1.51 -12.54
C LYS A 275 -12.16 0.83 -11.36
N THR A 276 -11.30 1.54 -10.65
CA THR A 276 -10.78 1.12 -9.33
C THR A 276 -11.60 1.75 -8.21
N PHE A 277 -11.67 1.06 -7.08
CA PHE A 277 -12.41 1.49 -5.89
C PHE A 277 -11.95 0.69 -4.66
N GLU A 278 -12.32 1.17 -3.49
CA GLU A 278 -12.06 0.49 -2.22
C GLU A 278 -13.31 -0.26 -1.77
N MET A 279 -13.13 -1.48 -1.28
CA MET A 279 -14.18 -2.22 -0.57
C MET A 279 -13.87 -2.26 0.92
N ILE A 280 -14.92 -2.25 1.74
CA ILE A 280 -14.83 -2.26 3.19
C ILE A 280 -15.65 -3.46 3.70
N PRO A 281 -15.02 -4.64 3.85
CA PRO A 281 -15.72 -5.86 4.20
C PRO A 281 -16.47 -5.80 5.55
N SER A 282 -15.96 -5.06 6.55
CA SER A 282 -16.67 -4.88 7.83
C SER A 282 -17.95 -4.05 7.73
N MET A 283 -18.12 -3.29 6.64
CA MET A 283 -19.30 -2.47 6.37
C MET A 283 -20.23 -3.10 5.33
N ALA A 284 -19.95 -4.33 4.90
CA ALA A 284 -20.85 -5.13 4.07
C ALA A 284 -22.23 -5.31 4.74
N VAL A 285 -23.26 -5.56 3.93
CA VAL A 285 -24.62 -5.89 4.43
C VAL A 285 -24.52 -7.08 5.37
N GLU A 286 -23.91 -8.15 4.86
CA GLU A 286 -23.52 -9.35 5.58
C GLU A 286 -22.00 -9.36 5.77
N VAL A 287 -21.56 -9.11 7.00
CA VAL A 287 -20.14 -9.17 7.34
C VAL A 287 -19.68 -10.62 7.27
N ALA A 288 -18.60 -10.88 6.51
CA ALA A 288 -18.04 -12.21 6.39
C ALA A 288 -17.66 -12.77 7.78
N GLN A 289 -18.17 -13.96 8.07
CA GLN A 289 -17.94 -14.67 9.31
C GLN A 289 -17.90 -16.17 9.08
N THR A 290 -17.23 -16.89 9.98
CA THR A 290 -17.10 -18.34 9.97
C THR A 290 -16.94 -18.86 11.39
N THR A 291 -17.04 -20.18 11.59
CA THR A 291 -16.77 -20.80 12.89
C THR A 291 -15.48 -21.62 12.85
N LEU A 292 -14.81 -21.74 14.00
CA LEU A 292 -13.67 -22.64 14.17
C LEU A 292 -14.15 -24.11 14.14
N ARG A 293 -13.51 -24.97 13.35
CA ARG A 293 -13.83 -26.42 13.32
C ARG A 293 -13.22 -27.22 14.46
N ALA A 294 -12.12 -26.72 15.03
CA ALA A 294 -11.37 -27.38 16.07
C ALA A 294 -11.03 -26.42 17.21
N ASN A 295 -10.69 -26.98 18.37
CA ASN A 295 -10.13 -26.21 19.47
C ASN A 295 -8.74 -25.67 19.05
N VAL A 296 -8.49 -24.40 19.33
CA VAL A 296 -7.23 -23.72 19.01
C VAL A 296 -6.64 -23.15 20.28
N THR A 297 -5.36 -23.44 20.56
CA THR A 297 -4.62 -22.77 21.63
C THR A 297 -3.82 -21.63 21.04
N VAL A 298 -4.03 -20.41 21.53
CA VAL A 298 -3.21 -19.23 21.23
C VAL A 298 -2.06 -19.21 22.24
N PRO A 299 -0.80 -19.45 21.82
CA PRO A 299 0.32 -19.65 22.74
C PRO A 299 0.92 -18.30 23.18
N ILE A 300 0.14 -17.49 23.89
CA ILE A 300 0.60 -16.19 24.40
C ILE A 300 1.56 -16.41 25.57
N GLN A 301 2.74 -15.78 25.48
CA GLN A 301 3.80 -15.82 26.48
C GLN A 301 4.15 -14.38 26.90
N GLY A 302 3.66 -13.98 28.09
CA GLY A 302 3.89 -12.65 28.65
C GLY A 302 2.93 -11.58 28.12
N GLY A 303 3.02 -10.37 28.68
CA GLY A 303 2.29 -9.20 28.22
C GLY A 303 3.11 -8.34 27.25
N VAL A 304 2.86 -7.04 27.26
CA VAL A 304 3.63 -6.04 26.48
C VAL A 304 5.13 -6.20 26.76
N GLY A 305 5.94 -6.29 25.70
CA GLY A 305 7.39 -6.54 25.79
C GLY A 305 7.79 -7.98 26.11
N GLY A 306 6.85 -8.91 26.24
CA GLY A 306 7.13 -10.34 26.42
C GLY A 306 7.46 -11.07 25.10
N PRO A 307 7.81 -12.37 25.17
CA PRO A 307 8.18 -13.16 23.99
C PRO A 307 7.15 -13.14 22.85
N SER A 308 5.84 -13.26 23.16
CA SER A 308 4.78 -13.23 22.14
C SER A 308 4.48 -11.83 21.60
N TRP A 309 4.93 -10.77 22.27
CA TRP A 309 4.88 -9.41 21.75
C TRP A 309 5.94 -9.20 20.66
N GLU A 310 7.17 -9.63 20.93
CA GLU A 310 8.29 -9.55 19.98
C GLU A 310 8.08 -10.48 18.79
N HIS A 311 7.54 -11.67 19.05
CA HIS A 311 7.25 -12.69 18.06
C HIS A 311 5.76 -13.08 18.11
N PRO A 312 4.88 -12.30 17.44
CA PRO A 312 3.45 -12.55 17.42
C PRO A 312 3.12 -13.97 16.94
N PRO A 313 2.32 -14.76 17.70
CA PRO A 313 1.90 -16.09 17.29
C PRO A 313 1.23 -16.09 15.92
N VAL A 314 1.61 -17.05 15.07
CA VAL A 314 0.94 -17.35 13.81
C VAL A 314 0.27 -18.71 13.94
N LEU A 315 -1.03 -18.75 13.66
CA LEU A 315 -1.90 -19.90 13.82
C LEU A 315 -2.44 -20.34 12.46
N ARG A 316 -2.53 -21.64 12.24
CA ARG A 316 -3.35 -22.20 11.16
C ARG A 316 -4.65 -22.68 11.79
N VAL A 317 -5.77 -22.09 11.37
CA VAL A 317 -7.09 -22.41 11.93
C VAL A 317 -7.99 -23.00 10.86
N GLU A 318 -8.57 -24.16 11.15
CA GLU A 318 -9.60 -24.77 10.32
C GLU A 318 -10.94 -24.09 10.60
N VAL A 319 -11.62 -23.67 9.54
CA VAL A 319 -12.88 -22.92 9.63
C VAL A 319 -13.95 -23.54 8.77
N GLU A 320 -15.23 -23.28 9.06
CA GLU A 320 -16.34 -23.75 8.24
C GLU A 320 -16.24 -23.30 6.78
N SER A 321 -15.81 -22.06 6.55
CA SER A 321 -15.73 -21.44 5.22
C SER A 321 -14.73 -20.28 5.23
N THR A 322 -13.98 -20.10 4.15
CA THR A 322 -13.12 -18.93 3.93
C THR A 322 -13.76 -17.87 3.03
N ARG A 323 -15.02 -18.05 2.63
CA ARG A 323 -15.72 -17.15 1.71
C ARG A 323 -15.84 -15.75 2.30
N GLY A 324 -15.50 -14.73 1.50
CA GLY A 324 -15.60 -13.31 1.88
C GLY A 324 -14.45 -12.80 2.74
N PHE A 325 -13.52 -13.67 3.17
CA PHE A 325 -12.28 -13.25 3.81
C PHE A 325 -11.24 -12.83 2.76
N VAL A 326 -10.46 -11.81 3.08
CA VAL A 326 -9.41 -11.27 2.20
C VAL A 326 -8.11 -11.21 2.99
N ALA A 327 -7.01 -11.64 2.38
CA ALA A 327 -5.69 -11.58 3.01
C ALA A 327 -5.38 -10.16 3.51
N TYR A 328 -4.64 -10.08 4.60
CA TYR A 328 -4.21 -8.86 5.29
C TYR A 328 -5.31 -8.05 6.00
N THR A 329 -6.58 -8.44 5.85
CA THR A 329 -7.67 -7.82 6.65
C THR A 329 -7.62 -8.29 8.09
N MET A 330 -8.16 -7.46 8.98
CA MET A 330 -8.32 -7.81 10.39
C MET A 330 -9.59 -8.62 10.60
N VAL A 331 -9.48 -9.64 11.45
CA VAL A 331 -10.61 -10.44 11.93
C VAL A 331 -10.62 -10.40 13.45
N ARG A 332 -11.83 -10.52 14.00
CA ARG A 332 -12.06 -10.58 15.44
C ARG A 332 -12.74 -11.89 15.80
N LEU A 333 -12.35 -12.45 16.92
CA LEU A 333 -13.02 -13.57 17.56
C LEU A 333 -13.80 -13.02 18.75
N ALA A 334 -15.09 -13.32 18.83
CA ALA A 334 -15.91 -12.94 19.98
C ALA A 334 -15.33 -13.54 21.27
N GLY A 335 -15.41 -12.81 22.39
CA GLY A 335 -15.09 -13.31 23.72
C GLY A 335 -16.06 -14.38 24.22
N VAL A 336 -15.72 -15.05 25.32
CA VAL A 336 -16.52 -16.11 25.96
C VAL A 336 -17.81 -15.54 26.52
N PRO A 337 -18.99 -15.98 26.01
CA PRO A 337 -20.27 -15.56 26.58
C PRO A 337 -20.34 -15.88 28.07
N GLY A 338 -20.71 -14.90 28.90
CA GLY A 338 -20.84 -15.07 30.36
C GLY A 338 -19.56 -14.90 31.17
N ALA A 339 -18.41 -14.67 30.54
CA ALA A 339 -17.21 -14.28 31.27
C ALA A 339 -17.41 -12.94 32.02
N ALA A 340 -16.76 -12.78 33.17
CA ALA A 340 -16.80 -11.55 33.97
C ALA A 340 -16.41 -10.34 33.10
N SER A 341 -16.99 -9.15 33.36
CA SER A 341 -16.74 -7.92 32.58
C SER A 341 -15.25 -7.60 32.43
N ASP A 342 -14.48 -7.97 33.44
CA ASP A 342 -13.07 -7.63 33.57
C ASP A 342 -12.16 -8.84 33.25
N SER A 343 -12.74 -9.96 32.81
CA SER A 343 -11.98 -11.15 32.42
C SER A 343 -11.40 -10.99 31.00
N PRO A 344 -10.12 -11.34 30.78
CA PRO A 344 -9.52 -11.48 29.46
C PRO A 344 -10.34 -12.36 28.52
N ASP A 345 -11.03 -13.37 29.06
CA ASP A 345 -11.85 -14.29 28.30
C ASP A 345 -13.08 -13.62 27.68
N ARG A 346 -13.55 -12.48 28.21
CA ARG A 346 -14.68 -11.72 27.65
C ARG A 346 -14.25 -10.80 26.52
N LEU A 347 -12.97 -10.43 26.45
CA LEU A 347 -12.48 -9.44 25.50
C LEU A 347 -12.35 -10.03 24.09
N LEU A 348 -12.51 -9.16 23.09
CA LEU A 348 -12.31 -9.53 21.70
C LEU A 348 -10.83 -9.84 21.46
N LEU A 349 -10.56 -10.94 20.74
CA LEU A 349 -9.23 -11.21 20.22
C LEU A 349 -9.16 -10.80 18.76
N PHE A 350 -8.07 -10.15 18.38
CA PHE A 350 -7.88 -9.62 17.04
C PHE A 350 -6.71 -10.30 16.35
N PHE A 351 -6.92 -10.66 15.09
CA PHE A 351 -5.92 -11.29 14.26
C PHE A 351 -5.87 -10.64 12.88
N ARG A 352 -4.73 -10.79 12.20
CA ARG A 352 -4.58 -10.50 10.77
C ARG A 352 -4.55 -11.78 9.98
N ILE A 353 -5.23 -11.79 8.84
CA ILE A 353 -5.14 -12.90 7.90
C ILE A 353 -3.83 -12.77 7.12
N LEU A 354 -2.92 -13.74 7.24
CA LEU A 354 -1.70 -13.80 6.43
C LEU A 354 -1.90 -14.61 5.15
N GLY A 355 -2.79 -15.59 5.18
CA GLY A 355 -3.04 -16.48 4.06
C GLY A 355 -4.37 -17.20 4.17
N ILE A 356 -4.92 -17.57 3.02
CA ILE A 356 -6.21 -18.25 2.88
C ILE A 356 -6.01 -19.48 1.99
N ASP A 357 -6.31 -20.65 2.52
CA ASP A 357 -6.42 -21.90 1.76
C ASP A 357 -7.91 -22.26 1.64
N ALA A 358 -8.52 -21.82 0.54
CA ALA A 358 -9.95 -22.02 0.31
C ALA A 358 -10.30 -23.50 0.07
N ALA A 359 -9.39 -24.30 -0.46
CA ALA A 359 -9.61 -25.72 -0.70
C ALA A 359 -9.66 -26.50 0.62
N ALA A 360 -8.77 -26.17 1.56
CA ALA A 360 -8.73 -26.79 2.87
C ALA A 360 -9.67 -26.12 3.90
N ASN A 361 -10.28 -24.98 3.57
CA ASN A 361 -10.94 -24.08 4.52
C ASN A 361 -10.05 -23.73 5.73
N VAL A 362 -8.81 -23.31 5.45
CA VAL A 362 -7.83 -22.92 6.46
C VAL A 362 -7.48 -21.45 6.33
N LEU A 363 -7.49 -20.74 7.46
CA LEU A 363 -6.95 -19.39 7.58
C LEU A 363 -5.61 -19.44 8.30
N THR A 364 -4.62 -18.72 7.80
CA THR A 364 -3.38 -18.44 8.54
C THR A 364 -3.53 -17.08 9.21
N LEU A 365 -3.55 -17.05 10.54
CA LEU A 365 -3.86 -15.89 11.35
C LEU A 365 -2.67 -15.48 12.21
N ARG A 366 -2.30 -14.20 12.22
CA ARG A 366 -1.34 -13.64 13.17
C ARG A 366 -2.08 -12.89 14.27
N LEU A 367 -1.73 -13.14 15.52
CA LEU A 367 -2.25 -12.37 16.65
C LEU A 367 -1.75 -10.91 16.58
N GLU A 368 -2.66 -9.94 16.72
CA GLU A 368 -2.25 -8.53 16.78
C GLU A 368 -1.58 -8.18 18.11
N ARG A 369 -0.52 -7.39 18.09
CA ARG A 369 0.29 -7.08 19.29
C ARG A 369 -0.52 -6.44 20.40
N PHE A 370 -1.45 -5.54 20.06
CA PHE A 370 -2.29 -4.87 21.04
C PHE A 370 -3.16 -5.82 21.89
N ASN A 371 -3.35 -7.09 21.52
CA ASN A 371 -3.99 -8.08 22.41
C ASN A 371 -3.23 -8.26 23.73
N HIS A 372 -1.91 -8.02 23.77
CA HIS A 372 -1.08 -8.23 24.95
C HIS A 372 -1.33 -7.22 26.09
N TYR A 373 -2.12 -6.17 25.85
CA TYR A 373 -2.58 -5.28 26.91
C TYR A 373 -3.63 -5.93 27.82
N TRP A 374 -4.27 -7.01 27.38
CA TRP A 374 -5.28 -7.72 28.17
C TRP A 374 -5.13 -9.24 28.17
N ALA A 375 -4.29 -9.81 27.30
CA ALA A 375 -3.99 -11.23 27.26
C ALA A 375 -2.50 -11.48 27.49
N THR A 376 -2.14 -12.12 28.60
CA THR A 376 -0.74 -12.32 29.02
C THR A 376 -0.34 -13.78 29.18
N SER A 377 -1.28 -14.70 28.96
CA SER A 377 -1.12 -16.14 29.13
C SER A 377 -1.86 -16.90 28.03
N PRO A 378 -1.54 -18.19 27.79
CA PRO A 378 -2.16 -18.95 26.71
C PRO A 378 -3.68 -18.97 26.79
N LEU A 379 -4.35 -18.82 25.65
CA LEU A 379 -5.80 -18.80 25.55
C LEU A 379 -6.29 -20.05 24.80
N HIS A 380 -7.34 -20.68 25.31
CA HIS A 380 -7.96 -21.84 24.68
C HIS A 380 -9.28 -21.44 24.00
N LEU A 381 -9.30 -21.49 22.69
CA LEU A 381 -10.45 -21.18 21.85
C LEU A 381 -11.17 -22.47 21.51
N ALA A 382 -12.44 -22.59 21.90
CA ALA A 382 -13.24 -23.76 21.57
C ALA A 382 -13.63 -23.80 20.09
N ALA A 383 -13.86 -25.01 19.56
CA ALA A 383 -14.59 -25.19 18.31
C ALA A 383 -15.99 -24.53 18.38
N GLY A 384 -16.52 -24.14 17.22
CA GLY A 384 -17.80 -23.44 17.08
C GLY A 384 -17.74 -21.93 17.34
N ARG A 385 -16.57 -21.39 17.74
CA ARG A 385 -16.42 -19.95 17.96
C ARG A 385 -16.45 -19.16 16.67
N VAL A 386 -17.18 -18.04 16.67
CA VAL A 386 -17.36 -17.18 15.50
C VAL A 386 -16.16 -16.25 15.35
N LEU A 387 -15.55 -16.33 14.16
CA LEU A 387 -14.54 -15.43 13.64
C LEU A 387 -15.21 -14.54 12.57
N ALA A 388 -15.11 -13.23 12.70
CA ALA A 388 -15.72 -12.28 11.77
C ALA A 388 -14.72 -11.22 11.30
N VAL A 389 -14.89 -10.71 10.09
CA VAL A 389 -14.09 -9.59 9.58
C VAL A 389 -14.41 -8.29 10.34
N GLY A 390 -13.39 -7.48 10.58
CA GLY A 390 -13.54 -6.09 11.02
C GLY A 390 -12.98 -5.76 12.40
N SER A 391 -13.03 -4.46 12.71
CA SER A 391 -12.72 -3.84 14.00
C SER A 391 -13.90 -3.87 14.98
N GLY A 392 -13.67 -3.36 16.19
CA GLY A 392 -14.69 -3.14 17.20
C GLY A 392 -15.65 -1.98 16.90
N SER A 393 -15.33 -1.09 15.95
CA SER A 393 -16.24 -0.08 15.41
C SER A 393 -16.19 -0.02 13.87
N ASN A 394 -17.25 0.53 13.27
CA ASN A 394 -17.48 0.60 11.82
C ASN A 394 -16.85 1.83 11.14
N VAL A 395 -16.20 2.74 11.88
CA VAL A 395 -16.01 4.12 11.39
C VAL A 395 -14.58 4.48 11.01
N TYR A 396 -13.58 3.63 11.26
CA TYR A 396 -12.20 4.02 10.94
C TYR A 396 -11.67 3.41 9.65
N GLY A 397 -11.27 4.29 8.74
CA GLY A 397 -10.54 3.94 7.53
C GLY A 397 -9.23 3.26 7.88
N GLY A 398 -9.00 2.07 7.33
CA GLY A 398 -7.64 1.56 7.20
C GLY A 398 -7.24 0.29 7.92
N VAL A 399 -8.19 -0.39 8.57
CA VAL A 399 -7.90 -1.70 9.16
C VAL A 399 -8.30 -2.83 8.21
N ASP A 400 -9.35 -2.67 7.41
CA ASP A 400 -9.88 -3.72 6.55
C ASP A 400 -10.21 -3.25 5.14
N TRP A 401 -9.75 -2.06 4.73
CA TRP A 401 -9.94 -1.57 3.36
C TRP A 401 -9.15 -2.43 2.38
N VAL A 402 -9.82 -2.86 1.32
CA VAL A 402 -9.21 -3.67 0.26
C VAL A 402 -9.36 -2.92 -1.06
N ALA A 403 -8.30 -2.95 -1.87
CA ALA A 403 -8.34 -2.42 -3.22
C ALA A 403 -9.08 -3.41 -4.13
N SER A 404 -9.96 -2.88 -4.98
CA SER A 404 -10.64 -3.65 -6.01
C SER A 404 -10.72 -2.86 -7.32
N ALA A 405 -11.17 -3.56 -8.35
CA ALA A 405 -11.44 -2.98 -9.65
C ALA A 405 -12.69 -3.62 -10.25
N MET A 406 -13.22 -3.01 -11.30
CA MET A 406 -14.22 -3.63 -12.17
C MET A 406 -13.95 -3.25 -13.61
N ASN A 407 -14.28 -4.16 -14.52
CA ASN A 407 -14.00 -4.03 -15.94
C ASN A 407 -15.22 -4.44 -16.78
N ALA A 408 -15.48 -3.70 -17.84
CA ALA A 408 -16.55 -3.98 -18.79
C ALA A 408 -16.10 -3.70 -20.24
N ASP A 409 -16.72 -4.37 -21.22
CA ASP A 409 -16.62 -4.00 -22.63
C ASP A 409 -17.22 -2.60 -22.83
N GLU A 410 -16.47 -1.70 -23.46
CA GLU A 410 -16.91 -0.32 -23.68
C GLU A 410 -18.12 -0.19 -24.63
N ARG A 411 -18.45 -1.24 -25.37
CA ARG A 411 -19.61 -1.30 -26.28
C ARG A 411 -20.86 -1.81 -25.58
N ALA A 412 -20.74 -2.39 -24.39
CA ALA A 412 -21.87 -2.88 -23.63
C ALA A 412 -22.69 -1.73 -23.02
N ASP A 413 -23.93 -2.03 -22.62
CA ASP A 413 -24.69 -1.13 -21.77
C ASP A 413 -24.17 -1.20 -20.33
N LEU A 414 -23.32 -0.23 -19.98
CA LEU A 414 -22.65 -0.17 -18.69
C LEU A 414 -23.61 0.07 -17.51
N THR A 415 -24.89 0.37 -17.74
CA THR A 415 -25.89 0.46 -16.66
C THR A 415 -26.30 -0.90 -16.10
N ARG A 416 -25.97 -1.99 -16.80
CA ARG A 416 -26.27 -3.36 -16.40
C ARG A 416 -25.16 -3.91 -15.52
N SER A 417 -25.50 -4.34 -14.30
CA SER A 417 -24.52 -4.90 -13.35
C SER A 417 -23.75 -6.11 -13.91
N GLU A 418 -24.42 -6.91 -14.73
CA GLU A 418 -23.87 -8.09 -15.39
C GLU A 418 -22.89 -7.78 -16.53
N ALA A 419 -22.80 -6.52 -16.97
CA ALA A 419 -21.76 -6.09 -17.91
C ALA A 419 -20.38 -5.96 -17.25
N TRP A 420 -20.32 -5.98 -15.92
CA TRP A 420 -19.10 -5.76 -15.14
C TRP A 420 -18.55 -7.06 -14.57
N SER A 421 -17.24 -7.24 -14.73
CA SER A 421 -16.45 -8.29 -14.08
C SER A 421 -15.64 -7.70 -12.92
N PHE A 422 -15.40 -8.51 -11.89
CA PHE A 422 -14.69 -8.12 -10.65
C PHE A 422 -13.54 -9.09 -10.39
N PRO A 423 -12.44 -8.64 -9.76
CA PRO A 423 -11.36 -9.54 -9.40
C PRO A 423 -11.78 -10.40 -8.21
N ASP A 424 -11.43 -11.68 -8.26
CA ASP A 424 -11.61 -12.61 -7.15
C ASP A 424 -10.27 -13.32 -6.82
N PRO A 425 -9.70 -13.10 -5.61
CA PRO A 425 -10.14 -12.17 -4.58
C PRO A 425 -9.74 -10.70 -4.87
N PRO A 426 -10.34 -9.70 -4.19
CA PRO A 426 -9.79 -8.35 -4.13
C PRO A 426 -8.45 -8.33 -3.38
N VAL A 427 -7.74 -7.20 -3.44
CA VAL A 427 -6.37 -7.07 -2.92
C VAL A 427 -6.36 -6.37 -1.56
N GLY A 428 -6.06 -7.11 -0.49
CA GLY A 428 -5.88 -6.52 0.83
C GLY A 428 -4.55 -5.79 1.01
N ASN A 429 -4.50 -4.89 1.98
CA ASN A 429 -3.35 -4.03 2.27
C ASN A 429 -2.30 -4.72 3.17
N PRO A 430 -1.13 -5.12 2.65
CA PRO A 430 -0.09 -5.77 3.44
C PRO A 430 0.59 -4.84 4.45
N ALA A 431 0.53 -3.51 4.30
CA ALA A 431 1.14 -2.61 5.29
C ALA A 431 0.58 -2.78 6.69
N SER A 432 -0.68 -3.19 6.80
CA SER A 432 -1.29 -3.44 8.11
C SER A 432 -0.70 -4.65 8.83
N VAL A 433 -0.02 -5.53 8.09
CA VAL A 433 0.81 -6.61 8.66
C VAL A 433 2.20 -6.09 8.98
N TYR A 434 2.81 -5.30 8.09
CA TYR A 434 4.21 -4.89 8.22
C TYR A 434 4.39 -3.46 8.77
N SER A 435 3.50 -3.02 9.65
CA SER A 435 3.51 -1.64 10.15
C SER A 435 4.78 -1.30 10.93
N GLY A 436 5.29 -2.25 11.72
CA GLY A 436 6.56 -2.10 12.45
C GLY A 436 7.77 -1.98 11.52
N GLU A 437 7.82 -2.81 10.47
CA GLU A 437 8.88 -2.77 9.46
C GLU A 437 8.81 -1.49 8.62
N LEU A 438 7.61 -1.09 8.19
CA LEU A 438 7.41 0.16 7.45
C LEU A 438 7.83 1.38 8.28
N ARG A 439 7.51 1.39 9.57
CA ARG A 439 7.99 2.42 10.49
C ARG A 439 9.52 2.37 10.63
N SER A 440 10.10 1.19 10.81
CA SER A 440 11.55 1.06 10.97
C SER A 440 12.34 1.48 9.72
N LEU A 441 11.78 1.19 8.53
CA LEU A 441 12.44 1.47 7.24
C LEU A 441 12.23 2.90 6.75
N PHE A 442 11.03 3.44 6.97
CA PHE A 442 10.62 4.70 6.35
C PHE A 442 10.17 5.76 7.35
N ASP A 443 10.13 5.45 8.65
CA ASP A 443 9.54 6.32 9.68
C ASP A 443 8.10 6.74 9.33
N ILE A 444 7.38 5.85 8.66
CA ILE A 444 5.98 6.07 8.30
C ILE A 444 5.10 5.47 9.38
N ALA A 445 4.24 6.31 9.95
CA ALA A 445 3.14 5.89 10.78
C ALA A 445 1.87 6.66 10.39
N PHE A 446 0.73 6.01 10.60
CA PHE A 446 -0.56 6.67 10.60
C PHE A 446 -1.02 6.90 12.04
N ARG A 447 -1.93 7.86 12.27
CA ARG A 447 -2.48 8.20 13.58
C ARG A 447 -2.73 6.97 14.47
N ALA A 448 -2.26 7.04 15.71
CA ALA A 448 -2.52 6.03 16.72
C ALA A 448 -3.07 6.64 18.00
N ASP A 449 -3.75 7.79 17.91
CA ASP A 449 -4.39 8.47 19.04
C ASP A 449 -5.52 7.64 19.67
N ALA A 450 -5.97 8.05 20.86
CA ALA A 450 -6.93 7.30 21.66
C ALA A 450 -8.27 7.04 20.92
N GLN A 451 -8.73 8.00 20.12
CA GLN A 451 -9.98 7.85 19.38
C GLN A 451 -9.85 6.74 18.33
N ALA A 452 -8.74 6.74 17.57
CA ALA A 452 -8.47 5.70 16.59
C ALA A 452 -8.35 4.32 17.25
N ARG A 453 -7.58 4.20 18.34
CA ARG A 453 -7.38 2.92 19.06
C ARG A 453 -8.69 2.36 19.59
N ASN A 454 -9.46 3.17 20.32
CA ASN A 454 -10.71 2.74 20.94
C ASN A 454 -11.75 2.36 19.87
N SER A 455 -11.74 3.02 18.71
CA SER A 455 -12.54 2.61 17.55
C SER A 455 -12.12 1.24 17.00
N ILE A 456 -10.82 0.98 16.90
CA ILE A 456 -10.29 -0.30 16.39
C ILE A 456 -10.68 -1.46 17.31
N VAL A 457 -10.56 -1.31 18.62
CA VAL A 457 -10.87 -2.40 19.58
C VAL A 457 -12.33 -2.43 20.03
N GLY A 458 -13.06 -1.32 19.91
CA GLY A 458 -14.46 -1.21 20.32
C GLY A 458 -14.69 -1.02 21.82
N PHE A 459 -13.64 -0.69 22.58
CA PHE A 459 -13.69 -0.42 24.02
C PHE A 459 -12.59 0.58 24.43
N ASP A 460 -12.67 1.10 25.66
CA ASP A 460 -11.66 2.02 26.20
C ASP A 460 -10.37 1.26 26.53
N LEU A 461 -9.35 1.40 25.68
CA LEU A 461 -8.06 0.74 25.88
C LEU A 461 -7.15 1.55 26.80
N ARG A 462 -6.93 1.03 28.00
CA ARG A 462 -6.03 1.61 29.01
C ARG A 462 -4.63 1.02 28.95
N GLY A 463 -3.67 1.72 29.57
CA GLY A 463 -2.29 1.23 29.73
C GLY A 463 -1.32 1.66 28.63
N ILE A 464 -1.79 2.38 27.60
CA ILE A 464 -0.93 2.98 26.58
C ILE A 464 -0.58 4.41 27.01
N SER A 465 0.72 4.65 27.24
CA SER A 465 1.24 5.90 27.77
C SER A 465 1.61 6.93 26.70
N SER A 466 1.79 6.52 25.44
CA SER A 466 2.19 7.40 24.34
C SER A 466 1.73 6.90 22.95
N GLU A 467 1.75 7.77 21.93
CA GLU A 467 1.55 7.36 20.53
C GLU A 467 2.66 6.43 20.03
N ALA A 468 3.89 6.64 20.50
CA ALA A 468 5.02 5.77 20.17
C ALA A 468 4.75 4.33 20.58
N GLU A 469 4.26 4.13 21.81
CA GLU A 469 3.87 2.83 22.34
C GLU A 469 2.65 2.24 21.60
N ALA A 470 1.69 3.09 21.22
CA ALA A 470 0.54 2.66 20.42
C ALA A 470 0.98 2.11 19.04
N TRP A 471 1.91 2.78 18.37
CA TRP A 471 2.46 2.32 17.10
C TRP A 471 3.20 0.99 17.25
N GLU A 472 3.99 0.82 18.31
CA GLU A 472 4.64 -0.48 18.61
C GLU A 472 3.64 -1.61 18.84
N ALA A 473 2.47 -1.28 19.39
CA ALA A 473 1.34 -2.20 19.56
C ALA A 473 0.63 -2.57 18.26
N GLY A 474 1.01 -1.98 17.13
CA GLY A 474 0.39 -2.22 15.82
C GLY A 474 -0.76 -1.28 15.48
N PHE A 475 -1.07 -0.28 16.32
CA PHE A 475 -1.97 0.80 15.92
C PHE A 475 -1.28 1.72 14.90
N GLY A 476 -2.07 2.48 14.13
CA GLY A 476 -1.49 3.42 13.16
C GLY A 476 -0.92 2.78 11.90
N SER A 477 -1.48 1.64 11.49
CA SER A 477 -1.20 1.06 10.17
C SER A 477 -1.57 2.06 9.07
N VAL A 478 -0.70 2.21 8.06
CA VAL A 478 -1.04 3.00 6.87
C VAL A 478 -2.12 2.29 6.06
N TYR A 479 -2.97 3.06 5.40
CA TYR A 479 -4.05 2.51 4.60
C TYR A 479 -4.15 3.09 3.20
N TRP A 480 -4.78 2.32 2.33
CA TRP A 480 -4.99 2.66 0.93
C TRP A 480 -6.32 3.36 0.75
N MET A 481 -6.31 4.41 -0.05
CA MET A 481 -7.51 5.12 -0.46
C MET A 481 -7.33 5.67 -1.86
N GLU A 482 -8.43 5.97 -2.52
CA GLU A 482 -8.50 6.83 -3.71
C GLU A 482 -7.51 6.42 -4.82
N GLY A 483 -7.44 5.13 -5.14
CA GLY A 483 -6.59 4.64 -6.22
C GLY A 483 -6.97 5.11 -7.62
N VAL A 484 -6.04 5.75 -8.33
CA VAL A 484 -6.20 6.07 -9.76
C VAL A 484 -5.79 4.88 -10.63
N VAL A 485 -6.58 4.58 -11.66
CA VAL A 485 -6.29 3.49 -12.60
C VAL A 485 -5.71 4.03 -13.90
N THR A 486 -4.72 3.32 -14.43
CA THR A 486 -4.21 3.55 -15.78
C THR A 486 -3.79 2.22 -16.41
N ARG A 487 -4.03 2.04 -17.70
CA ARG A 487 -3.49 0.89 -18.43
C ARG A 487 -2.05 1.14 -18.87
N VAL A 488 -1.18 0.16 -18.66
CA VAL A 488 0.22 0.20 -19.11
C VAL A 488 0.27 -0.19 -20.60
N ARG A 489 0.67 0.75 -21.48
CA ARG A 489 0.66 0.65 -22.96
C ARG A 489 2.08 0.49 -23.53
N ASP A 490 2.19 0.07 -24.79
CA ASP A 490 3.22 -0.87 -25.26
C ASP A 490 4.37 -0.33 -26.15
N ARG A 491 4.60 0.98 -26.29
CA ARG A 491 5.78 1.44 -27.08
C ARG A 491 7.14 1.28 -26.37
N HIS A 492 7.14 1.11 -25.04
CA HIS A 492 8.35 0.97 -24.20
C HIS A 492 8.35 -0.31 -23.32
N GLY A 493 7.59 -1.33 -23.69
CA GLY A 493 7.53 -2.60 -22.93
C GLY A 493 6.41 -2.69 -21.89
N GLY A 494 5.36 -1.87 -22.04
CA GLY A 494 4.12 -2.06 -21.31
C GLY A 494 3.47 -3.41 -21.61
N ASN A 495 2.86 -4.01 -20.60
CA ASN A 495 2.32 -5.37 -20.67
C ASN A 495 0.79 -5.41 -20.81
N GLY A 496 0.15 -4.27 -21.12
CA GLY A 496 -1.30 -4.16 -21.28
C GLY A 496 -2.10 -4.24 -19.97
N LYS A 497 -1.43 -4.46 -18.83
CA LYS A 497 -2.10 -4.63 -17.53
C LYS A 497 -2.58 -3.30 -16.97
N LEU A 498 -3.57 -3.39 -16.11
CA LEU A 498 -4.08 -2.25 -15.36
C LEU A 498 -3.21 -2.03 -14.13
N LEU A 499 -2.81 -0.78 -13.92
CA LEU A 499 -2.12 -0.34 -12.72
C LEU A 499 -3.04 0.60 -11.94
N SER A 500 -3.40 0.18 -10.73
CA SER A 500 -4.04 1.02 -9.73
C SER A 500 -2.98 1.60 -8.82
N ILE A 501 -2.82 2.91 -8.87
CA ILE A 501 -1.90 3.67 -8.04
C ILE A 501 -2.70 4.19 -6.84
N MET A 502 -2.67 3.42 -5.76
CA MET A 502 -3.38 3.72 -4.52
C MET A 502 -2.63 4.81 -3.75
N ARG A 503 -3.33 5.88 -3.39
CA ARG A 503 -2.83 6.82 -2.39
C ARG A 503 -2.70 6.08 -1.07
N VAL A 504 -1.58 6.30 -0.36
CA VAL A 504 -1.38 5.76 0.99
C VAL A 504 -1.57 6.89 1.98
N ASN A 505 -2.65 6.85 2.76
CA ASN A 505 -2.81 7.86 3.80
C ASN A 505 -1.83 7.57 4.94
N ASN A 506 -1.01 8.56 5.19
CA ASN A 506 -0.01 8.58 6.24
C ASN A 506 0.31 10.05 6.56
N ASP A 507 0.77 10.35 7.76
CA ASP A 507 0.95 11.74 8.19
C ASP A 507 2.33 12.33 7.79
N TRP A 508 3.19 11.54 7.14
CA TRP A 508 4.64 11.82 7.09
C TRP A 508 5.32 11.72 5.71
N MET A 509 4.74 11.00 4.76
CA MET A 509 5.26 10.71 3.42
C MET A 509 4.12 10.82 2.42
N CYS A 510 3.77 12.04 2.09
CA CYS A 510 2.63 12.33 1.22
C CYS A 510 2.81 11.75 -0.19
N ASP A 511 4.03 11.55 -0.67
CA ASP A 511 4.21 10.95 -1.99
C ASP A 511 4.14 9.41 -1.97
N LEU A 512 3.91 8.78 -0.82
CA LEU A 512 3.83 7.33 -0.74
C LEU A 512 2.57 6.79 -1.45
N ALA A 513 2.80 5.84 -2.33
CA ALA A 513 1.79 5.15 -3.12
C ALA A 513 1.93 3.63 -2.95
N ALA A 514 0.82 2.92 -3.11
CA ALA A 514 0.80 1.48 -3.27
C ALA A 514 0.37 1.12 -4.69
N LEU A 515 1.16 0.28 -5.35
CA LEU A 515 0.88 -0.18 -6.70
C LEU A 515 0.16 -1.52 -6.64
N VAL A 516 -1.06 -1.57 -7.18
CA VAL A 516 -1.84 -2.79 -7.36
C VAL A 516 -2.04 -3.03 -8.84
N ALA A 517 -1.61 -4.19 -9.34
CA ALA A 517 -1.84 -4.56 -10.73
C ALA A 517 -3.09 -5.43 -10.83
N TYR A 518 -3.88 -5.19 -11.87
CA TYR A 518 -4.95 -6.07 -12.28
C TYR A 518 -4.69 -6.63 -13.68
N ASP A 519 -4.89 -7.93 -13.83
CA ASP A 519 -4.76 -8.64 -15.09
C ASP A 519 -6.15 -9.04 -15.59
N ASP A 520 -6.61 -8.35 -16.64
CA ASP A 520 -7.94 -8.48 -17.23
C ASP A 520 -7.94 -9.11 -18.64
N HIS A 521 -6.78 -9.60 -19.12
CA HIS A 521 -6.60 -10.04 -20.51
C HIS A 521 -7.56 -11.17 -20.92
N LEU A 522 -7.99 -12.02 -19.97
CA LEU A 522 -8.89 -13.14 -20.24
C LEU A 522 -10.31 -12.95 -19.67
N ALA A 523 -10.62 -11.79 -19.07
CA ALA A 523 -11.89 -11.56 -18.38
C ALA A 523 -13.12 -11.81 -19.29
N ASP A 524 -13.06 -11.39 -20.55
CA ASP A 524 -14.17 -11.55 -21.51
C ASP A 524 -14.32 -12.98 -22.04
N GLN A 525 -13.29 -13.80 -21.88
CA GLN A 525 -13.27 -15.20 -22.34
C GLN A 525 -13.61 -16.17 -21.21
N GLY A 526 -14.10 -15.65 -20.07
CA GLY A 526 -14.32 -16.42 -18.86
C GLY A 526 -13.04 -16.81 -18.12
N GLY A 527 -11.88 -16.27 -18.52
CA GLY A 527 -10.64 -16.37 -17.75
C GLY A 527 -10.63 -15.39 -16.58
N GLY A 528 -9.79 -15.66 -15.58
CA GLY A 528 -9.82 -14.92 -14.32
C GLY A 528 -9.33 -13.48 -14.45
N PHE A 529 -10.07 -12.56 -13.82
CA PHE A 529 -9.64 -11.20 -13.52
C PHE A 529 -8.94 -11.22 -12.16
N HIS A 530 -7.65 -10.92 -12.12
CA HIS A 530 -6.86 -11.10 -10.89
C HIS A 530 -6.11 -9.84 -10.49
N GLY A 531 -6.24 -9.48 -9.21
CA GLY A 531 -5.49 -8.39 -8.59
C GLY A 531 -4.27 -8.91 -7.84
N ARG A 532 -3.18 -8.13 -7.84
CA ARG A 532 -2.03 -8.37 -6.96
C ARG A 532 -1.39 -7.06 -6.51
N PHE A 533 -0.99 -7.01 -5.25
CA PHE A 533 -0.09 -5.96 -4.78
C PHE A 533 1.30 -6.14 -5.41
N LEU A 534 1.90 -5.04 -5.87
CA LEU A 534 3.24 -5.03 -6.43
C LEU A 534 4.26 -4.58 -5.39
N ARG A 535 4.14 -3.33 -4.94
CA ARG A 535 5.09 -2.65 -4.07
C ARG A 535 4.53 -1.30 -3.60
N TYR A 536 5.16 -0.75 -2.56
CA TYR A 536 5.10 0.68 -2.30
C TYR A 536 6.09 1.41 -3.21
N THR A 537 5.75 2.64 -3.59
CA THR A 537 6.61 3.53 -4.37
C THR A 537 6.33 4.98 -3.99
N ASN A 538 7.15 5.91 -4.47
CA ASN A 538 6.86 7.33 -4.37
C ASN A 538 6.27 7.85 -5.69
N VAL A 539 5.14 8.53 -5.61
CA VAL A 539 4.47 9.23 -6.70
C VAL A 539 4.22 10.67 -6.25
N PRO A 540 4.99 11.65 -6.75
CA PRO A 540 4.86 13.05 -6.35
C PRO A 540 3.43 13.57 -6.47
N GLY A 541 2.94 14.22 -5.42
CA GLY A 541 1.61 14.84 -5.39
C GLY A 541 0.44 13.86 -5.15
N LEU A 542 0.69 12.57 -4.93
CA LEU A 542 -0.37 11.60 -4.70
C LEU A 542 -1.04 11.72 -3.32
N GLY A 543 -0.33 12.22 -2.30
CA GLY A 543 -0.86 12.30 -0.93
C GLY A 543 -1.78 13.47 -0.65
N VAL A 544 -1.84 14.41 -1.59
CA VAL A 544 -2.46 15.73 -1.40
C VAL A 544 -3.87 15.75 -1.96
N GLY A 545 -4.15 14.92 -2.97
CA GLY A 545 -5.45 14.84 -3.60
C GLY A 545 -5.50 13.76 -4.68
N HIS A 546 -6.38 14.00 -5.65
CA HIS A 546 -6.80 12.98 -6.61
C HIS A 546 -6.13 13.21 -7.97
N PRO A 547 -5.10 12.42 -8.32
CA PRO A 547 -4.43 12.63 -9.60
C PRO A 547 -5.32 12.20 -10.77
N ALA A 548 -5.15 12.88 -11.90
CA ALA A 548 -5.64 12.42 -13.19
C ALA A 548 -4.44 11.96 -14.02
N ILE A 549 -4.47 10.71 -14.49
CA ILE A 549 -3.41 10.14 -15.33
C ILE A 549 -3.98 9.83 -16.71
N VAL A 550 -3.30 10.30 -17.76
CA VAL A 550 -3.66 10.06 -19.15
C VAL A 550 -2.41 9.63 -19.91
N TYR A 551 -2.52 8.56 -20.70
CA TYR A 551 -1.50 8.24 -21.69
C TYR A 551 -1.78 9.02 -22.98
N ASP A 552 -0.78 9.76 -23.44
CA ASP A 552 -0.82 10.48 -24.71
C ASP A 552 -0.10 9.68 -25.79
N GLU A 553 -0.86 9.14 -26.75
CA GLU A 553 -0.34 8.35 -27.86
C GLU A 553 0.54 9.15 -28.82
N VAL A 554 0.42 10.48 -28.84
CA VAL A 554 1.21 11.35 -29.72
C VAL A 554 2.60 11.55 -29.16
N SER A 555 2.70 11.97 -27.89
CA SER A 555 4.00 12.13 -27.22
C SER A 555 4.61 10.83 -26.71
N ASP A 556 3.80 9.76 -26.61
CA ASP A 556 4.18 8.49 -26.00
C ASP A 556 4.54 8.64 -24.51
N LEU A 557 3.82 9.53 -23.80
CA LEU A 557 4.05 9.84 -22.40
C LEU A 557 2.80 9.59 -21.59
N TYR A 558 3.00 9.19 -20.33
CA TYR A 558 1.99 9.33 -19.30
C TYR A 558 2.05 10.73 -18.73
N TRP A 559 0.95 11.47 -18.84
CA TRP A 559 0.75 12.76 -18.18
C TRP A 559 -0.04 12.55 -16.90
N MET A 560 0.42 13.15 -15.81
CA MET A 560 -0.30 13.16 -14.54
C MET A 560 -0.48 14.60 -14.07
N ALA A 561 -1.73 15.01 -13.86
CA ALA A 561 -2.06 16.25 -13.15
C ALA A 561 -2.42 15.91 -11.71
N SER A 562 -1.75 16.52 -10.73
CA SER A 562 -2.10 16.35 -9.31
C SER A 562 -1.79 17.60 -8.49
N ASN A 563 -2.46 17.76 -7.36
CA ASN A 563 -2.08 18.77 -6.39
C ASN A 563 -0.77 18.38 -5.68
N VAL A 564 0.04 19.39 -5.34
CA VAL A 564 1.28 19.19 -4.59
C VAL A 564 1.26 20.08 -3.37
N ASN A 565 1.64 19.51 -2.23
CA ASN A 565 1.77 20.21 -0.97
C ASN A 565 3.15 20.85 -0.95
N ARG A 566 3.19 22.18 -0.90
CA ARG A 566 4.45 22.93 -0.92
C ARG A 566 5.02 23.13 0.49
N ASP A 567 4.23 22.93 1.54
CA ASP A 567 4.72 23.06 2.90
C ASP A 567 5.40 21.78 3.39
N SER A 568 6.71 21.72 3.13
CA SER A 568 7.58 20.66 3.66
C SER A 568 7.61 20.59 5.18
N THR A 569 7.26 21.67 5.90
CA THR A 569 7.31 21.72 7.37
C THR A 569 6.05 21.21 8.03
N ARG A 570 4.95 21.13 7.28
CA ARG A 570 3.63 20.60 7.71
C ARG A 570 3.16 21.22 9.03
N ARG A 571 3.48 22.51 9.26
CA ARG A 571 3.23 23.21 10.54
C ARG A 571 1.82 23.80 10.62
N TRP A 572 0.90 23.32 9.81
CA TRP A 572 -0.44 23.82 9.79
C TRP A 572 -1.27 23.20 10.92
N ARG A 573 -1.86 24.08 11.71
CA ARG A 573 -2.92 23.76 12.66
C ARG A 573 -4.20 24.32 12.08
N GLN A 574 -5.30 23.56 12.09
CA GLN A 574 -6.61 24.18 11.84
C GLN A 574 -6.78 25.32 12.86
N PRO A 575 -7.07 26.55 12.43
CA PRO A 575 -7.40 27.64 13.34
C PRO A 575 -8.56 27.19 14.25
N THR A 576 -8.46 27.45 15.55
CA THR A 576 -9.57 27.14 16.48
C THR A 576 -10.82 27.96 16.17
N GLU A 577 -10.66 29.11 15.52
CA GLU A 577 -11.72 29.96 14.98
C GLU A 577 -11.31 30.43 13.58
N ALA A 578 -12.21 30.35 12.61
CA ALA A 578 -11.97 30.86 11.27
C ALA A 578 -11.89 32.39 11.30
N THR A 579 -10.84 32.97 10.73
CA THR A 579 -10.73 34.43 10.54
C THR A 579 -10.57 34.76 9.06
N ASP A 580 -10.76 36.02 8.68
CA ASP A 580 -10.54 36.44 7.28
C ASP A 580 -9.07 36.30 6.84
N ALA A 581 -8.13 36.34 7.79
CA ALA A 581 -6.69 36.14 7.55
C ALA A 581 -6.27 34.66 7.60
N GLU A 582 -6.99 33.84 8.37
CA GLU A 582 -6.82 32.39 8.49
C GLU A 582 -8.19 31.72 8.29
N PRO A 583 -8.67 31.63 7.03
CA PRO A 583 -9.94 30.98 6.76
C PRO A 583 -9.85 29.53 7.25
N ALA A 584 -10.98 28.95 7.65
CA ALA A 584 -11.06 27.52 7.93
C ALA A 584 -10.77 26.74 6.64
N LEU A 585 -9.48 26.54 6.36
CA LEU A 585 -9.02 25.65 5.31
C LEU A 585 -9.48 24.26 5.74
N HIS A 586 -10.29 23.64 4.89
CA HIS A 586 -10.74 22.26 5.06
C HIS A 586 -9.52 21.34 5.01
N ILE A 587 -8.81 21.25 6.13
CA ILE A 587 -7.88 20.17 6.41
C ILE A 587 -8.77 19.00 6.75
N THR A 588 -8.80 17.99 5.90
CA THR A 588 -9.45 16.72 6.22
C THR A 588 -8.88 16.28 7.57
N PRO A 589 -9.69 16.09 8.63
CA PRO A 589 -9.18 15.90 9.99
C PRO A 589 -8.31 14.63 10.14
N PHE A 590 -8.18 13.84 9.07
CA PHE A 590 -7.55 12.54 9.01
C PHE A 590 -6.21 12.50 8.25
N SER A 591 -5.70 13.60 7.68
CA SER A 591 -4.42 13.57 6.95
C SER A 591 -3.65 14.88 6.99
N LYS A 592 -2.40 14.84 7.50
CA LYS A 592 -1.48 15.98 7.39
C LYS A 592 -1.01 16.26 5.96
N CYS A 593 -1.24 15.33 5.04
CA CYS A 593 -0.81 15.48 3.65
C CYS A 593 -1.75 16.34 2.81
N GLU A 594 -3.01 16.47 3.21
CA GLU A 594 -4.05 17.21 2.47
C GLU A 594 -4.10 18.71 2.79
N ILE A 595 -3.17 19.22 3.60
CA ILE A 595 -3.28 20.57 4.16
C ILE A 595 -3.11 21.67 3.11
N ASP A 596 -2.23 21.49 2.13
CA ASP A 596 -2.03 22.44 1.03
C ASP A 596 -2.44 21.81 -0.31
N ARG A 597 -3.62 22.21 -0.82
CA ARG A 597 -4.11 21.86 -2.16
C ARG A 597 -4.03 23.01 -3.16
N SER A 598 -3.31 24.09 -2.82
CA SER A 598 -3.32 25.34 -3.61
C SER A 598 -2.54 25.25 -4.91
N THR A 599 -1.67 24.23 -5.06
CA THR A 599 -0.79 24.11 -6.21
C THR A 599 -1.15 22.89 -7.03
N LEU A 600 -1.40 23.11 -8.32
CA LEU A 600 -1.54 22.06 -9.32
C LEU A 600 -0.20 21.90 -10.02
N ALA A 601 0.29 20.65 -10.10
CA ALA A 601 1.48 20.30 -10.86
C ALA A 601 1.11 19.35 -12.00
N LEU A 602 1.87 19.46 -13.09
CA LEU A 602 1.82 18.56 -14.22
C LEU A 602 3.13 17.76 -14.27
N PHE A 603 3.01 16.45 -14.22
CA PHE A 603 4.10 15.49 -14.30
C PHE A 603 4.00 14.72 -15.61
N TYR A 604 5.14 14.21 -16.08
CA TYR A 604 5.18 13.25 -17.17
C TYR A 604 6.11 12.08 -16.84
N SER A 605 5.80 10.90 -17.37
CA SER A 605 6.69 9.74 -17.42
C SER A 605 6.77 9.25 -18.86
N PRO A 606 7.98 8.92 -19.36
CA PRO A 606 8.12 8.10 -20.56
C PRO A 606 7.60 6.68 -20.30
#